data_AF-A0AAQ0QBC5-F1
#
_entry.id   AF-A0AAQ0QBC5-F1
#
_cell.length_a   1.000
_cell.length_b   1.000
_cell.length_c   1.000
_cell.angle_alpha   90.00
_cell.angle_beta   90.00
_cell.angle_gamma   90.00
#
_symmetry.space_group_name_H-M   'P 1'
#
loop_
_entity.id
_entity.type
_entity.pdbx_description
1 polymer ?
#
loop_
_entity_poly.entity_id
_entity_poly.type
_entity_poly.pdbx_seq_one_letter_code
_entity_poly.pdbx_strand_id
1 'polypeptide(L)'
;MFNTYSYNKRLHGPLAAGCGLVEKDNNSDTNNSAQPIAAPSFPLDVFPGKILDIIVSLNEYENYNIDFMAASFFTVFAAAMGNTWSVRFMTGWVSRPIIYMVLVGSPSCGKTPPLQQAVTPLLKLDGEYDRIYCKEMEAYRKWERMSAKQREKNALPDEMKMPQRKCHVVVDSTIEAMIGAMRDNPRGVLIYKDEIDTLLSNFNRYNGSDESYFLSLFSGIPGKPRLG
;
A
#
# COMPACT_ATOMS: atom_id res chain seq x y z
N MET A 1 27.26 2.00 -18.87
CA MET A 1 28.20 2.32 -17.77
C MET A 1 27.43 2.19 -16.48
N PHE A 2 27.67 1.13 -15.72
CA PHE A 2 27.04 0.91 -14.41
C PHE A 2 27.85 1.68 -13.38
N ASN A 3 27.22 2.66 -12.70
CA ASN A 3 27.82 3.34 -11.57
C ASN A 3 27.56 2.45 -10.34
N THR A 4 28.57 1.71 -9.90
CA THR A 4 28.54 0.98 -8.63
C THR A 4 28.63 1.97 -7.49
N TYR A 5 27.50 2.29 -6.85
CA TYR A 5 27.49 2.95 -5.56
C TYR A 5 27.92 1.93 -4.50
N SER A 6 29.18 2.02 -4.06
CA SER A 6 29.64 1.28 -2.89
C SER A 6 28.99 1.87 -1.64
N TYR A 7 27.89 1.26 -1.20
CA TYR A 7 27.32 1.54 0.12
C TYR A 7 28.31 1.04 1.18
N ASN A 8 29.04 1.97 1.79
CA ASN A 8 29.97 1.69 2.87
C ASN A 8 29.18 1.13 4.06
N LYS A 9 29.34 -0.17 4.36
CA LYS A 9 28.94 -0.79 5.63
C LYS A 9 29.76 -0.16 6.76
N ARG A 10 29.35 1.01 7.26
CA ARG A 10 29.73 1.42 8.61
C ARG A 10 28.86 0.62 9.56
N LEU A 11 29.48 -0.31 10.28
CA LEU A 11 28.92 -0.95 11.45
C LEU A 11 28.63 0.16 12.48
N HIS A 12 27.43 0.72 12.44
CA HIS A 12 26.91 1.51 13.55
C HIS A 12 26.51 0.52 14.63
N GLY A 13 27.38 0.38 15.64
CA GLY A 13 26.95 -0.14 16.94
C GLY A 13 25.79 0.70 17.48
N PRO A 14 24.95 0.16 18.39
CA PRO A 14 23.76 0.85 18.85
C PRO A 14 24.14 2.22 19.41
N LEU A 15 23.68 3.27 18.74
CA LEU A 15 23.68 4.63 19.27
C LEU A 15 22.71 4.62 20.46
N ALA A 16 23.28 4.65 21.67
CA ALA A 16 22.52 4.90 22.88
C ALA A 16 21.77 6.23 22.71
N ALA A 17 20.44 6.17 22.70
CA ALA A 17 19.60 7.36 22.73
C ALA A 17 19.85 8.07 24.07
N GLY A 18 20.41 9.27 24.00
CA GLY A 18 20.50 10.18 25.13
C GLY A 18 19.12 10.71 25.49
N CYS A 19 18.45 10.04 26.43
CA CYS A 19 17.46 10.66 27.30
C CYS A 19 17.44 9.86 28.61
N GLY A 20 18.21 10.34 29.59
CA GLY A 20 18.33 9.69 30.89
C GLY A 20 17.11 9.96 31.76
N LEU A 21 16.28 8.95 31.95
CA LEU A 21 15.67 8.66 33.24
C LEU A 21 16.13 7.26 33.62
N VAL A 22 16.98 7.21 34.65
CA VAL A 22 17.53 5.97 35.22
C VAL A 22 16.50 5.44 36.21
N GLU A 23 15.80 4.38 35.85
CA GLU A 23 15.20 3.47 36.82
C GLU A 23 16.05 2.21 36.86
N LYS A 24 16.68 1.98 38.03
CA LYS A 24 17.44 0.77 38.32
C LYS A 24 16.46 -0.29 38.84
N ASP A 25 16.04 -1.20 37.98
CA ASP A 25 15.48 -2.46 38.44
C ASP A 25 16.62 -3.49 38.56
N ASN A 26 17.05 -3.70 39.80
CA ASN A 26 17.85 -4.85 40.18
C ASN A 26 16.93 -6.08 40.14
N ASN A 27 17.04 -6.91 39.10
CA ASN A 27 16.75 -8.32 39.29
C ASN A 27 17.69 -9.18 38.47
N SER A 28 18.53 -9.92 39.19
CA SER A 28 19.45 -10.91 38.68
C SER A 28 18.67 -12.18 38.36
N ASP A 29 18.42 -12.44 37.09
CA ASP A 29 18.09 -13.79 36.63
C ASP A 29 18.93 -14.16 35.42
N THR A 30 19.61 -15.28 35.59
CA THR A 30 20.69 -15.82 34.78
C THR A 30 20.21 -16.42 33.45
N ASN A 31 20.95 -16.07 32.39
CA ASN A 31 21.36 -16.94 31.28
C ASN A 31 20.27 -17.60 30.40
N ASN A 32 19.79 -16.84 29.40
CA ASN A 32 19.91 -17.24 27.99
C ASN A 32 19.66 -16.03 27.07
N SER A 33 20.63 -15.12 26.95
CA SER A 33 20.55 -14.05 25.95
C SER A 33 20.84 -14.64 24.57
N ALA A 34 19.80 -15.16 23.93
CA ALA A 34 19.79 -15.30 22.48
C ALA A 34 20.12 -13.91 21.92
N GLN A 35 21.36 -13.72 21.46
CA GLN A 35 21.76 -12.50 20.78
C GLN A 35 20.76 -12.29 19.64
N PRO A 36 20.10 -11.13 19.54
CA PRO A 36 19.13 -10.90 18.48
C PRO A 36 19.87 -11.08 17.15
N ILE A 37 19.45 -12.07 16.37
CA ILE A 37 19.95 -12.26 15.01
C ILE A 37 19.63 -10.96 14.28
N ALA A 38 20.66 -10.20 13.94
CA ALA A 38 20.49 -8.94 13.21
C ALA A 38 19.83 -9.27 11.87
N ALA A 39 18.61 -8.76 11.67
CA ALA A 39 17.90 -8.94 10.42
C ALA A 39 18.74 -8.34 9.27
N PRO A 40 18.83 -9.02 8.10
CA PRO A 40 19.51 -8.45 6.95
C PRO A 40 18.78 -7.19 6.50
N SER A 41 19.54 -6.14 6.17
CA SER A 41 19.00 -4.90 5.60
C SER A 41 18.38 -5.12 4.24
N PHE A 42 17.44 -4.25 3.86
CA PHE A 42 16.76 -4.30 2.57
C PHE A 42 17.75 -4.08 1.41
N PRO A 43 17.66 -4.86 0.31
CA PRO A 43 18.54 -4.68 -0.84
C PRO A 43 18.20 -3.38 -1.59
N LEU A 44 19.03 -2.35 -1.45
CA LEU A 44 18.79 -1.03 -2.04
C LEU A 44 19.03 -0.99 -3.56
N ASP A 45 19.85 -1.89 -4.09
CA ASP A 45 20.17 -2.00 -5.51
C ASP A 45 18.97 -2.35 -6.40
N VAL A 46 17.83 -2.75 -5.81
CA VAL A 46 16.57 -2.95 -6.55
C VAL A 46 15.94 -1.65 -7.05
N PHE A 47 16.32 -0.50 -6.47
CA PHE A 47 15.71 0.77 -6.80
C PHE A 47 16.45 1.52 -7.91
N PRO A 48 15.73 2.25 -8.78
CA PRO A 48 16.35 3.23 -9.67
C PRO A 48 17.10 4.31 -8.87
N GLY A 49 18.19 4.84 -9.43
CA GLY A 49 19.05 5.84 -8.74
C GLY A 49 18.28 7.01 -8.13
N LYS A 50 17.29 7.56 -8.84
CA LYS A 50 16.46 8.67 -8.32
C LYS A 50 15.71 8.34 -7.03
N ILE A 51 15.29 7.10 -6.86
CA ILE A 51 14.59 6.64 -5.66
C ILE A 51 15.58 6.42 -4.52
N LEU A 52 16.77 5.92 -4.84
CA LEU A 52 17.85 5.82 -3.87
C LEU A 52 18.25 7.19 -3.33
N ASP A 53 18.39 8.18 -4.21
CA ASP A 53 18.70 9.54 -3.81
C ASP A 53 17.64 10.08 -2.84
N ILE A 54 16.35 9.78 -3.07
CA ILE A 54 15.25 10.15 -2.17
C ILE A 54 15.36 9.43 -0.82
N ILE A 55 15.59 8.11 -0.82
CA ILE A 55 15.71 7.31 0.41
C ILE A 55 16.88 7.80 1.26
N VAL A 56 18.05 8.02 0.64
CA VAL A 56 19.25 8.53 1.31
C VAL A 56 18.99 9.93 1.85
N SER A 57 18.40 10.83 1.04
CA SER A 57 18.08 12.19 1.50
C SER A 57 17.12 12.19 2.69
N LEU A 58 16.08 11.36 2.68
CA LEU A 58 15.14 11.27 3.80
C LEU A 58 15.76 10.65 5.05
N ASN A 59 16.73 9.75 4.89
CA ASN A 59 17.53 9.28 6.02
C ASN A 59 18.41 10.41 6.59
N GLU A 60 19.08 11.19 5.74
CA GLU A 60 20.00 12.25 6.16
C GLU A 60 19.28 13.43 6.83
N TYR A 61 18.16 13.89 6.27
CA TYR A 61 17.46 15.10 6.74
C TYR A 61 16.36 14.82 7.77
N GLU A 62 15.62 13.71 7.61
CA GLU A 62 14.46 13.39 8.47
C GLU A 62 14.77 12.24 9.45
N ASN A 63 15.97 11.66 9.39
CA ASN A 63 16.41 10.53 10.22
C ASN A 63 15.48 9.30 10.10
N TYR A 64 14.85 9.12 8.94
CA TYR A 64 13.99 7.97 8.68
C TYR A 64 14.83 6.70 8.48
N ASN A 65 14.36 5.59 9.05
CA ASN A 65 15.02 4.30 8.89
C ASN A 65 14.98 3.85 7.41
N ILE A 66 16.15 3.53 6.85
CA ILE A 66 16.32 3.16 5.44
C ILE A 66 15.50 1.92 5.07
N ASP A 67 15.43 0.91 5.95
CA ASP A 67 14.68 -0.32 5.67
C ASP A 67 13.16 -0.05 5.64
N PHE A 68 12.65 0.81 6.54
CA PHE A 68 11.24 1.24 6.49
C PHE A 68 10.94 2.06 5.23
N MET A 69 11.84 2.96 4.83
CA MET A 69 11.71 3.73 3.59
C MET A 69 11.70 2.81 2.36
N ALA A 70 12.67 1.91 2.27
CA ALA A 70 12.81 0.96 1.18
C ALA A 70 11.58 0.05 1.06
N ALA A 71 11.15 -0.57 2.16
CA ALA A 71 9.95 -1.39 2.19
C ALA A 71 8.68 -0.60 1.78
N SER A 72 8.56 0.65 2.23
CA SER A 72 7.45 1.53 1.88
C SER A 72 7.41 1.86 0.40
N PHE A 73 8.54 2.30 -0.18
CA PHE A 73 8.63 2.59 -1.61
C PHE A 73 8.39 1.35 -2.46
N PHE A 74 8.95 0.20 -2.07
CA PHE A 74 8.72 -1.06 -2.79
C PHE A 74 7.24 -1.43 -2.85
N THR A 75 6.53 -1.25 -1.74
CA THR A 75 5.08 -1.49 -1.66
C THR A 75 4.30 -0.57 -2.59
N VAL A 76 4.67 0.71 -2.63
CA VAL A 76 4.04 1.70 -3.53
C VAL A 76 4.34 1.40 -5.00
N PHE A 77 5.54 0.94 -5.34
CA PHE A 77 5.86 0.50 -6.70
C PHE A 77 5.00 -0.68 -7.13
N ALA A 78 4.85 -1.69 -6.27
CA ALA A 78 3.99 -2.83 -6.55
C ALA A 78 2.54 -2.40 -6.79
N ALA A 79 2.00 -1.50 -5.96
CA ALA A 79 0.67 -0.94 -6.13
C ALA A 79 0.52 -0.14 -7.45
N ALA A 80 1.50 0.70 -7.78
CA ALA A 80 1.47 1.49 -9.02
C ALA A 80 1.57 0.63 -10.28
N MET A 81 2.37 -0.45 -10.24
CA MET A 81 2.44 -1.44 -11.30
C MET A 81 1.10 -2.17 -11.44
N GLY A 82 0.57 -2.67 -10.33
CA GLY A 82 -0.67 -3.41 -10.26
C GLY A 82 -0.70 -4.60 -11.23
N ASN A 83 -1.89 -4.94 -11.72
CA ASN A 83 -2.13 -6.02 -12.67
C ASN A 83 -1.70 -5.69 -14.12
N THR A 84 -1.04 -4.56 -14.34
CA THR A 84 -0.53 -4.15 -15.67
C THR A 84 0.59 -5.07 -16.14
N TRP A 85 1.40 -5.57 -15.19
CA TRP A 85 2.54 -6.44 -15.45
C TRP A 85 2.31 -7.80 -14.82
N SER A 86 2.73 -8.85 -15.52
CA SER A 86 2.72 -10.21 -15.00
C SER A 86 3.92 -10.98 -15.54
N VAL A 87 4.46 -11.87 -14.72
CA VAL A 87 5.60 -12.73 -15.08
C VAL A 87 5.07 -14.12 -15.36
N ARG A 88 5.46 -14.70 -16.50
CA ARG A 88 5.11 -16.06 -16.90
C ARG A 88 6.36 -16.93 -16.86
N PHE A 89 6.38 -17.90 -15.95
CA PHE A 89 7.49 -18.84 -15.82
C PHE A 89 7.30 -20.10 -16.68
N MET A 90 6.08 -20.64 -16.74
CA MET A 90 5.70 -21.82 -17.53
C MET A 90 4.28 -21.66 -18.11
N THR A 91 3.87 -22.53 -19.03
CA THR A 91 2.48 -22.61 -19.51
C THR A 91 1.53 -22.81 -18.33
N GLY A 92 0.70 -21.80 -18.04
CA GLY A 92 -0.31 -21.83 -16.97
C GLY A 92 0.10 -21.12 -15.68
N TRP A 93 1.38 -20.84 -15.44
CA TRP A 93 1.82 -20.10 -14.24
C TRP A 93 2.12 -18.65 -14.56
N VAL A 94 1.18 -17.78 -14.18
CA VAL A 94 1.30 -16.33 -14.26
C VAL A 94 1.34 -15.76 -12.85
N SER A 95 2.42 -15.07 -12.50
CA SER A 95 2.59 -14.35 -11.23
C SER A 95 2.39 -12.85 -11.45
N ARG A 96 1.75 -12.19 -10.48
CA ARG A 96 1.49 -10.75 -10.47
C ARG A 96 2.25 -10.13 -9.29
N PRO A 97 2.62 -8.84 -9.36
CA PRO A 97 3.36 -8.15 -8.29
C PRO A 97 2.45 -7.79 -7.10
N ILE A 98 1.75 -8.78 -6.54
CA ILE A 98 0.92 -8.63 -5.35
C ILE A 98 1.86 -8.76 -4.15
N ILE A 99 1.95 -7.70 -3.33
CA ILE A 99 2.87 -7.64 -2.18
C ILE A 99 2.08 -7.31 -0.92
N TYR A 100 2.39 -8.04 0.15
CA TYR A 100 1.96 -7.75 1.51
C TYR A 100 3.20 -7.30 2.28
N MET A 101 3.12 -6.12 2.87
CA MET A 101 4.21 -5.52 3.62
C MET A 101 3.71 -5.12 5.00
N VAL A 102 4.47 -5.49 6.04
CA VAL A 102 4.21 -5.09 7.42
C VAL A 102 5.49 -4.51 7.98
N LEU A 103 5.44 -3.26 8.44
CA LEU A 103 6.56 -2.62 9.11
C LEU A 103 6.45 -2.90 10.62
N VAL A 104 7.44 -3.60 11.18
CA VAL A 104 7.47 -3.95 12.61
C VAL A 104 8.64 -3.25 13.29
N GLY A 105 8.37 -2.70 14.47
CA GLY A 105 9.38 -2.06 15.32
C GLY A 105 8.75 -1.55 16.60
N SER A 106 9.57 -1.10 17.55
CA SER A 106 9.09 -0.55 18.82
C SER A 106 8.12 0.63 18.62
N PRO A 107 7.18 0.88 19.54
CA PRO A 107 6.37 2.10 19.52
C PRO A 107 7.26 3.34 19.33
N SER A 108 6.77 4.32 18.58
CA SER A 108 7.49 5.57 18.29
C SER A 108 8.78 5.45 17.46
N CYS A 109 9.09 4.29 16.86
CA CYS A 109 10.28 4.14 16.00
C CYS A 109 10.12 4.74 14.57
N GLY A 110 9.11 5.59 14.34
CA GLY A 110 8.93 6.29 13.07
C GLY A 110 8.59 5.42 11.87
N LYS A 111 7.71 4.41 12.02
CA LYS A 111 7.27 3.53 10.90
C LYS A 111 6.32 4.23 9.93
N THR A 112 5.38 4.99 10.49
CA THR A 112 4.29 5.62 9.76
C THR A 112 4.76 6.74 8.81
N PRO A 113 5.68 7.65 9.19
CA PRO A 113 6.11 8.74 8.30
C PRO A 113 6.74 8.25 6.98
N PRO A 114 7.66 7.25 6.96
CA PRO A 114 8.16 6.63 5.74
C PRO A 114 7.07 6.16 4.77
N LEU A 115 6.06 5.47 5.30
CA LEU A 115 4.98 4.91 4.48
C LEU A 115 4.09 6.02 3.93
N GLN A 116 3.76 7.04 4.74
CA GLN A 116 3.02 8.21 4.28
C GLN A 116 3.74 8.98 3.17
N GLN A 117 5.06 9.18 3.31
CA GLN A 117 5.87 9.83 2.27
C GLN A 117 5.84 9.03 0.96
N ALA A 118 6.05 7.71 1.04
CA ALA A 118 6.02 6.85 -0.14
C ALA A 118 4.65 6.86 -0.84
N VAL A 119 3.55 6.86 -0.07
CA VAL A 119 2.17 6.75 -0.60
C VAL A 119 1.64 8.08 -1.15
N THR A 120 2.19 9.22 -0.72
CA THR A 120 1.74 10.58 -1.09
C THR A 120 1.52 10.79 -2.60
N PRO A 121 2.39 10.32 -3.53
CA PRO A 121 2.15 10.47 -4.96
C PRO A 121 0.87 9.80 -5.45
N LEU A 122 0.52 8.61 -4.92
CA LEU A 122 -0.72 7.92 -5.28
C LEU A 122 -1.94 8.65 -4.72
N LEU A 123 -1.87 9.18 -3.50
CA LEU A 123 -2.95 9.98 -2.92
C LEU A 123 -3.23 11.26 -3.71
N LYS A 124 -2.18 11.93 -4.21
CA LYS A 124 -2.32 13.11 -5.07
C LYS A 124 -3.05 12.74 -6.38
N LEU A 125 -2.66 11.62 -6.99
CA LEU A 125 -3.30 11.11 -8.20
C LEU A 125 -4.77 10.75 -7.96
N ASP A 126 -5.07 10.11 -6.82
CA ASP A 126 -6.45 9.82 -6.42
C ASP A 126 -7.27 11.09 -6.23
N GLY A 127 -6.69 12.14 -5.65
CA GLY A 127 -7.34 13.45 -5.54
C GLY A 127 -7.66 14.09 -6.90
N GLU A 128 -6.82 13.90 -7.91
CA GLU A 128 -7.09 14.36 -9.28
C GLU A 128 -8.23 13.57 -9.93
N TYR A 129 -8.21 12.24 -9.79
CA TYR A 129 -9.27 11.38 -10.32
C TYR A 129 -10.61 11.60 -9.61
N ASP A 130 -10.59 11.87 -8.31
CA ASP A 130 -11.80 12.15 -7.54
C ASP A 130 -12.50 13.44 -8.02
N ARG A 131 -11.72 14.48 -8.37
CA ARG A 131 -12.26 15.71 -8.98
C ARG A 131 -12.93 15.45 -10.32
N ILE A 132 -12.32 14.60 -11.16
CA ILE A 132 -12.90 14.22 -12.46
C ILE A 132 -14.19 13.45 -12.23
N TYR A 133 -14.15 12.44 -11.36
CA TYR A 133 -15.30 11.61 -10.99
C TYR A 133 -16.46 12.45 -10.45
N CYS A 134 -16.20 13.42 -9.56
CA CYS A 134 -17.24 14.30 -9.03
C CYS A 134 -17.94 15.10 -10.15
N LYS A 135 -17.18 15.65 -11.11
CA LYS A 135 -17.74 16.37 -12.25
C LYS A 135 -18.57 15.46 -13.16
N GLU A 136 -18.05 14.27 -13.47
CA GLU A 136 -18.77 13.28 -14.29
C GLU A 136 -20.04 12.81 -13.58
N MET A 137 -20.00 12.59 -12.27
CA MET A 137 -21.14 12.18 -11.46
C MET A 137 -22.21 13.26 -11.36
N GLU A 138 -21.82 14.53 -11.26
CA GLU A 138 -22.75 15.66 -11.34
C GLU A 138 -23.45 15.73 -12.71
N ALA A 139 -22.71 15.53 -13.80
CA ALA A 139 -23.28 15.48 -15.14
C ALA A 139 -24.24 14.31 -15.31
N TYR A 140 -23.85 13.12 -14.82
CA TYR A 140 -24.69 11.93 -14.80
C TYR A 140 -25.99 12.14 -14.02
N ARG A 141 -25.93 12.69 -12.81
CA ARG A 141 -27.12 12.98 -11.99
C ARG A 141 -28.03 14.02 -12.62
N LYS A 142 -27.48 15.01 -13.32
CA LYS A 142 -28.27 15.98 -14.09
C LYS A 142 -29.00 15.28 -15.23
N TRP A 143 -28.28 14.44 -15.99
CA TRP A 143 -28.83 13.65 -17.08
C TRP A 143 -29.94 12.69 -16.61
N GLU A 144 -29.73 11.99 -15.50
CA GLU A 144 -30.68 11.02 -14.93
C GLU A 144 -32.01 11.67 -14.52
N ARG A 145 -31.98 12.94 -14.08
CA ARG A 145 -33.16 13.72 -13.73
C ARG A 145 -33.90 14.32 -14.92
N MET A 146 -33.32 14.30 -16.13
CA MET A 146 -33.93 14.85 -17.33
C MET A 146 -34.88 13.84 -18.00
N SER A 147 -36.05 14.33 -18.41
CA SER A 147 -36.95 13.57 -19.28
C SER A 147 -36.34 13.33 -20.66
N ALA A 148 -36.82 12.31 -21.38
CA ALA A 148 -36.35 12.01 -22.74
C ALA A 148 -36.46 13.23 -23.68
N LYS A 149 -37.57 13.98 -23.61
CA LYS A 149 -37.76 15.21 -24.40
C LYS A 149 -36.74 16.30 -24.08
N GLN A 150 -36.35 16.45 -22.81
CA GLN A 150 -35.32 17.41 -22.41
C GLN A 150 -33.93 16.97 -22.88
N ARG A 151 -33.65 15.67 -22.89
CA ARG A 151 -32.40 15.11 -23.40
C ARG A 151 -32.26 15.33 -24.90
N GLU A 152 -33.31 15.04 -25.66
CA GLU A 152 -33.38 15.29 -27.11
C GLU A 152 -33.19 16.77 -27.43
N LYS A 153 -33.89 17.67 -26.73
CA LYS A 153 -33.75 19.13 -26.91
C LYS A 153 -32.34 19.64 -26.64
N ASN A 154 -31.63 19.04 -25.68
CA ASN A 154 -30.26 19.42 -25.31
C ASN A 154 -29.19 18.62 -26.08
N ALA A 155 -29.59 17.80 -27.08
CA ALA A 155 -28.71 16.91 -27.82
C ALA A 155 -27.84 15.99 -26.92
N LEU A 156 -28.42 15.54 -25.80
CA LEU A 156 -27.79 14.61 -24.87
C LEU A 156 -28.10 13.16 -25.25
N PRO A 157 -27.21 12.20 -24.94
CA PRO A 157 -27.42 10.80 -25.29
C PRO A 157 -28.62 10.18 -24.54
N ASP A 158 -29.27 9.19 -25.16
CA ASP A 158 -30.40 8.45 -24.56
C ASP A 158 -29.97 7.56 -23.38
N GLU A 159 -28.71 7.16 -23.37
CA GLU A 159 -28.06 6.38 -22.30
C GLU A 159 -26.71 7.02 -21.94
N MET A 160 -26.49 7.24 -20.65
CA MET A 160 -25.19 7.67 -20.11
C MET A 160 -24.67 6.58 -19.18
N LYS A 161 -23.39 6.25 -19.29
CA LYS A 161 -22.77 5.26 -18.40
C LYS A 161 -22.54 5.86 -17.02
N MET A 162 -22.81 5.08 -15.97
CA MET A 162 -22.47 5.48 -14.60
C MET A 162 -20.95 5.67 -14.48
N PRO A 163 -20.47 6.85 -14.04
CA PRO A 163 -19.05 7.08 -13.82
C PRO A 163 -18.48 6.12 -12.78
N GLN A 164 -17.25 5.65 -13.01
CA GLN A 164 -16.54 4.76 -12.09
C GLN A 164 -15.45 5.54 -11.35
N ARG A 165 -15.33 5.32 -10.04
CA ARG A 165 -14.33 6.00 -9.24
C ARG A 165 -12.98 5.30 -9.35
N LYS A 166 -12.00 6.01 -9.91
CA LYS A 166 -10.61 5.54 -9.93
C LYS A 166 -9.93 5.86 -8.60
N CYS A 167 -9.35 4.84 -7.98
CA CYS A 167 -8.72 4.92 -6.67
C CYS A 167 -7.55 3.92 -6.62
N HIS A 168 -6.37 4.40 -6.25
CA HIS A 168 -5.15 3.60 -6.10
C HIS A 168 -4.90 3.24 -4.65
N VAL A 169 -5.37 4.05 -3.69
CA VAL A 169 -5.15 3.84 -2.25
C VAL A 169 -6.47 3.78 -1.51
N VAL A 170 -6.71 2.66 -0.83
CA VAL A 170 -7.85 2.47 0.06
C VAL A 170 -7.35 2.53 1.49
N VAL A 171 -7.78 3.57 2.21
CA VAL A 171 -7.42 3.82 3.61
C VAL A 171 -8.64 3.49 4.49
N ASP A 172 -8.41 2.71 5.54
CA ASP A 172 -9.39 2.46 6.61
C ASP A 172 -10.82 2.09 6.18
N SER A 173 -10.95 1.30 5.12
CA SER A 173 -12.24 0.86 4.60
C SER A 173 -12.76 -0.41 5.27
N THR A 174 -14.06 -0.64 5.18
CA THR A 174 -14.65 -1.97 5.38
C THR A 174 -14.27 -2.91 4.23
N ILE A 175 -14.53 -4.21 4.40
CA ILE A 175 -14.28 -5.22 3.36
C ILE A 175 -15.16 -4.94 2.13
N GLU A 176 -16.43 -4.57 2.30
CA GLU A 176 -17.36 -4.31 1.20
C GLU A 176 -16.92 -3.10 0.37
N ALA A 177 -16.49 -2.03 1.04
CA ALA A 177 -15.95 -0.84 0.37
C ALA A 177 -14.65 -1.16 -0.38
N MET A 178 -13.79 -2.00 0.19
CA MET A 178 -12.58 -2.49 -0.47
C MET A 178 -12.90 -3.32 -1.72
N ILE A 179 -13.88 -4.24 -1.64
CA ILE A 179 -14.34 -5.05 -2.78
C ILE A 179 -14.91 -4.16 -3.89
N GLY A 180 -15.70 -3.16 -3.53
CA GLY A 180 -16.21 -2.16 -4.47
C GLY A 180 -15.08 -1.41 -5.17
N ALA A 181 -14.09 -0.93 -4.41
CA ALA A 181 -12.92 -0.27 -4.98
C ALA A 181 -12.13 -1.18 -5.92
N MET A 182 -11.90 -2.45 -5.56
CA MET A 182 -11.21 -3.41 -6.43
C MET A 182 -11.98 -3.73 -7.72
N ARG A 183 -13.32 -3.78 -7.65
CA ARG A 183 -14.18 -3.97 -8.82
C ARG A 183 -14.04 -2.83 -9.82
N ASP A 184 -14.02 -1.60 -9.32
CA ASP A 184 -13.90 -0.39 -10.15
C ASP A 184 -12.44 -0.15 -10.61
N ASN A 185 -11.46 -0.76 -9.94
CA ASN A 185 -10.04 -0.58 -10.19
C ASN A 185 -9.36 -1.92 -10.53
N PRO A 186 -9.51 -2.43 -11.76
CA PRO A 186 -9.00 -3.76 -12.16
C PRO A 186 -7.46 -3.86 -12.16
N ARG A 187 -6.76 -2.72 -12.12
CA ARG A 187 -5.30 -2.67 -11.93
C ARG A 187 -4.89 -3.06 -10.50
N GLY A 188 -5.82 -3.10 -9.55
CA GLY A 188 -5.54 -3.34 -8.14
C GLY A 188 -5.49 -2.03 -7.34
N VAL A 189 -5.51 -2.16 -6.02
CA VAL A 189 -5.47 -1.06 -5.06
C VAL A 189 -4.48 -1.37 -3.96
N LEU A 190 -3.80 -0.35 -3.44
CA LEU A 190 -3.04 -0.40 -2.20
C LEU A 190 -4.00 -0.29 -1.03
N ILE A 191 -4.04 -1.32 -0.18
CA ILE A 191 -4.74 -1.23 1.10
C ILE A 191 -3.75 -0.71 2.12
N TYR A 192 -3.99 0.49 2.61
CA TYR A 192 -3.15 1.15 3.60
C TYR A 192 -3.80 1.06 4.98
N LYS A 193 -3.09 0.47 5.95
CA LYS A 193 -3.49 0.29 7.34
C LYS A 193 -2.29 0.57 8.25
N ASP A 194 -2.46 1.49 9.20
CA ASP A 194 -1.41 1.84 10.17
C ASP A 194 -1.33 0.79 11.29
N GLU A 195 -2.48 0.21 11.67
CA GLU A 195 -2.57 -0.85 12.68
C GLU A 195 -2.93 -2.20 12.05
N ILE A 196 -2.00 -3.17 12.17
CA ILE A 196 -2.23 -4.53 11.70
C ILE A 196 -3.36 -5.23 12.48
N ASP A 197 -3.52 -4.90 13.76
CA ASP A 197 -4.59 -5.49 14.59
C ASP A 197 -5.97 -5.13 14.06
N THR A 198 -6.13 -3.91 13.54
CA THR A 198 -7.36 -3.49 12.86
C THR A 198 -7.57 -4.26 11.55
N LEU A 199 -6.50 -4.57 10.81
CA LEU A 199 -6.57 -5.41 9.61
C LEU A 199 -7.00 -6.85 9.95
N LEU A 200 -6.34 -7.47 10.93
CA LEU A 200 -6.59 -8.84 11.37
C LEU A 200 -7.96 -9.01 12.04
N SER A 201 -8.38 -8.04 12.83
CA SER A 201 -9.70 -8.05 13.47
C SER A 201 -10.83 -7.97 12.45
N ASN A 202 -10.63 -7.25 11.34
CA ASN A 202 -11.57 -7.24 10.23
C ASN A 202 -11.65 -8.60 9.52
N PHE A 203 -10.56 -9.37 9.45
CA PHE A 203 -10.58 -10.72 8.86
C PHE A 203 -11.43 -11.72 9.67
N ASN A 204 -11.55 -11.49 10.98
CA ASN A 204 -12.25 -12.40 11.89
C ASN A 204 -13.69 -11.95 12.19
N ARG A 205 -14.19 -10.92 11.50
CA ARG A 205 -15.50 -10.31 11.79
C ARG A 205 -16.68 -11.18 11.34
N TYR A 206 -16.48 -12.07 10.36
CA TYR A 206 -17.50 -13.02 9.90
C TYR A 206 -16.92 -14.44 9.72
N ASN A 207 -16.94 -15.22 10.81
CA ASN A 207 -16.95 -16.70 10.83
C ASN A 207 -16.12 -17.45 9.74
N GLY A 208 -14.83 -17.13 9.59
CA GLY A 208 -13.87 -17.92 8.79
C GLY A 208 -14.02 -17.88 7.26
N SER A 209 -15.11 -17.31 6.70
CA SER A 209 -15.25 -17.19 5.23
C SER A 209 -14.33 -16.14 4.63
N ASP A 210 -14.02 -15.10 5.40
CA ASP A 210 -13.28 -13.93 4.92
C ASP A 210 -11.78 -14.22 4.82
N GLU A 211 -11.21 -15.06 5.68
CA GLU A 211 -9.82 -15.52 5.57
C GLU A 211 -9.54 -16.23 4.25
N SER A 212 -10.42 -17.17 3.87
CA SER A 212 -10.37 -17.85 2.57
C SER A 212 -10.49 -16.85 1.40
N TYR A 213 -11.28 -15.80 1.58
CA TYR A 213 -11.41 -14.72 0.61
C TYR A 213 -10.11 -13.91 0.46
N PHE A 214 -9.46 -13.51 1.55
CA PHE A 214 -8.16 -12.82 1.50
C PHE A 214 -7.06 -13.68 0.88
N LEU A 215 -7.05 -14.99 1.15
CA LEU A 215 -6.15 -15.93 0.50
C LEU A 215 -6.44 -16.08 -1.01
N SER A 216 -7.71 -15.99 -1.42
CA SER A 216 -8.06 -15.96 -2.84
C SER A 216 -7.58 -14.68 -3.52
N LEU A 217 -7.71 -13.52 -2.86
CA LEU A 217 -7.13 -12.25 -3.34
C LEU A 217 -5.60 -12.35 -3.46
N PHE A 218 -4.93 -12.95 -2.48
CA PHE A 218 -3.48 -13.20 -2.48
C PHE A 218 -3.04 -14.02 -3.70
N SER A 219 -3.80 -15.06 -4.07
CA SER A 219 -3.48 -15.92 -5.20
C SER A 219 -3.68 -15.24 -6.57
N GLY A 220 -4.36 -14.08 -6.62
CA GLY A 220 -4.73 -13.42 -7.87
C GLY A 220 -5.65 -14.26 -8.77
N ILE A 221 -6.22 -15.34 -8.23
CA ILE A 221 -7.21 -16.17 -8.91
C ILE A 221 -8.51 -15.37 -8.90
N PRO A 222 -9.09 -15.04 -10.08
CA PRO A 222 -10.37 -14.35 -10.11
C PRO A 222 -11.39 -15.19 -9.33
N GLY A 223 -11.88 -14.64 -8.22
CA GLY A 223 -12.95 -15.26 -7.46
C GLY A 223 -14.10 -15.54 -8.41
N LYS A 224 -14.48 -16.82 -8.55
CA LYS A 224 -15.62 -17.22 -9.37
C LYS A 224 -16.82 -16.38 -8.88
N PRO A 225 -17.48 -15.57 -9.73
CA PRO A 225 -18.64 -14.82 -9.28
C PRO A 225 -19.68 -15.83 -8.82
N ARG A 226 -20.01 -15.81 -7.52
CA ARG A 226 -21.22 -16.47 -7.03
C ARG A 226 -22.37 -15.61 -7.53
N LEU A 227 -22.91 -16.00 -8.69
CA LEU A 227 -24.23 -15.55 -9.13
C LEU A 227 -25.21 -16.11 -8.11
N GLY A 228 -25.72 -15.22 -7.24
CA GLY A 228 -26.90 -15.44 -6.42
C GLY A 228 -28.08 -14.73 -7.04
#